data_AF-A0A7J2NH23-F1
#
_entry.id   AF-A0A7J2NH23-F1
#
_cell.length_a   1.000
_cell.length_b   1.000
_cell.length_c   1.000
_cell.angle_alpha   90.00
_cell.angle_beta   90.00
_cell.angle_gamma   90.00
#
_symmetry.space_group_name_H-M   'P 1'
#
loop_
_entity.id
_entity.type
_entity.pdbx_description
1 polymer ?
#
loop_
_entity_poly.entity_id
_entity_poly.type
_entity_poly.pdbx_seq_one_letter_code
_entity_poly.pdbx_strand_id
1 'polypeptide(L)'
;MEAIIELLDKSQGPFDSTVSFLEQAAKMIHRRFEFSRIAIGLKDRTDDLFRYKVFIGFTGSAEQAHRKMAYTQKDMLDDVKFPALKLSRTTEFLRESQAEGERELYNRPSELGKERRDKKEFKEGDYFDIFMYGDKHEMIGWFELSRTKNDLLPPRRTIKWLELIAKIVARVIWDREYSFRNRPR
;
A
#
# COMPACT_ATOMS: atom_id res chain seq x y z
N MET A 1 -15.24 -4.67 12.83
CA MET A 1 -16.48 -4.34 12.10
C MET A 1 -16.63 -2.83 11.93
N GLU A 2 -16.55 -2.03 13.00
CA GLU A 2 -16.68 -0.56 12.91
C GLU A 2 -15.81 0.12 11.83
N ALA A 3 -14.53 -0.24 11.72
CA ALA A 3 -13.65 0.34 10.69
C ALA A 3 -14.14 0.07 9.26
N ILE A 4 -14.73 -1.10 9.02
CA ILE A 4 -15.30 -1.43 7.70
C ILE A 4 -16.58 -0.63 7.45
N ILE A 5 -17.42 -0.47 8.48
CA ILE A 5 -18.63 0.35 8.39
C ILE A 5 -18.24 1.82 8.10
N GLU A 6 -17.27 2.36 8.85
CA GLU A 6 -16.73 3.72 8.63
C GLU A 6 -16.23 3.91 7.18
N LEU A 7 -15.52 2.93 6.63
CA LEU A 7 -15.03 2.99 5.25
C LEU A 7 -16.18 2.91 4.24
N LEU A 8 -17.17 2.05 4.47
CA LEU A 8 -18.33 1.91 3.60
C LEU A 8 -19.20 3.16 3.60
N ASP A 9 -19.49 3.74 4.77
CA ASP A 9 -20.25 4.99 4.88
C ASP A 9 -19.56 6.12 4.11
N LYS A 10 -18.24 6.22 4.24
CA LYS A 10 -17.42 7.18 3.49
C LYS A 10 -17.39 6.92 1.99
N SER A 11 -17.48 5.66 1.58
CA SER A 11 -17.51 5.31 0.15
C SER A 11 -18.84 5.65 -0.52
N GLN A 12 -19.93 5.71 0.25
CA GLN A 12 -21.25 6.10 -0.25
C GLN A 12 -21.47 7.61 -0.20
N GLY A 13 -20.76 8.32 0.66
CA GLY A 13 -20.78 9.79 0.72
C GLY A 13 -19.95 10.46 -0.38
N PRO A 14 -20.21 11.75 -0.68
CA PRO A 14 -19.36 12.52 -1.56
C PRO A 14 -17.96 12.67 -0.93
N PHE A 15 -16.93 12.36 -1.71
CA PHE A 15 -15.55 12.72 -1.39
C PHE A 15 -14.96 13.55 -2.53
N ASP A 16 -14.15 14.55 -2.18
CA ASP A 16 -13.67 15.59 -3.10
C ASP A 16 -12.83 15.00 -4.25
N SER A 17 -11.99 14.02 -3.94
CA SER A 17 -11.10 13.37 -4.91
C SER A 17 -10.71 11.96 -4.50
N THR A 18 -10.30 11.13 -5.45
CA THR A 18 -9.74 9.79 -5.17
C THR A 18 -8.59 9.82 -4.17
N VAL A 19 -7.72 10.84 -4.23
CA VAL A 19 -6.65 11.05 -3.25
C VAL A 19 -7.21 11.28 -1.84
N SER A 20 -8.21 12.15 -1.70
CA SER A 20 -8.84 12.41 -0.38
C SER A 20 -9.48 11.16 0.23
N PHE A 21 -10.05 10.27 -0.58
CA PHE A 21 -10.59 9.00 -0.12
C PHE A 21 -9.49 8.04 0.33
N LEU A 22 -8.40 7.94 -0.44
CA LEU A 22 -7.23 7.14 -0.07
C LEU A 22 -6.59 7.62 1.23
N GLU A 23 -6.47 8.94 1.44
CA GLU A 23 -5.97 9.49 2.70
C GLU A 23 -6.84 9.09 3.90
N GLN A 24 -8.16 9.05 3.72
CA GLN A 24 -9.07 8.61 4.76
C GLN A 24 -8.91 7.12 5.07
N ALA A 25 -8.75 6.29 4.04
CA ALA A 25 -8.44 4.87 4.21
C ALA A 25 -7.10 4.69 4.93
N ALA A 26 -6.05 5.42 4.56
CA ALA A 26 -4.74 5.38 5.21
C ALA A 26 -4.84 5.79 6.70
N LYS A 27 -5.52 6.90 7.01
CA LYS A 27 -5.74 7.37 8.39
C LYS A 27 -6.52 6.35 9.22
N MET A 28 -7.52 5.69 8.64
CA MET A 28 -8.23 4.60 9.30
C MET A 28 -7.30 3.42 9.59
N ILE A 29 -6.50 2.99 8.61
CA ILE A 29 -5.56 1.88 8.78
C ILE A 29 -4.55 2.20 9.90
N HIS A 30 -3.97 3.40 9.87
CA HIS A 30 -3.02 3.88 10.87
C HIS A 30 -3.60 3.82 12.29
N ARG A 31 -4.85 4.27 12.47
CA ARG A 31 -5.51 4.32 13.78
C ARG A 31 -5.92 2.94 14.29
N ARG A 32 -6.38 2.04 13.42
CA ARG A 32 -7.04 0.77 13.81
C ARG A 32 -6.13 -0.45 13.76
N PHE A 33 -5.11 -0.44 12.89
CA PHE A 33 -4.16 -1.56 12.74
C PHE A 33 -2.72 -1.16 13.10
N GLU A 34 -2.54 0.06 13.58
CA GLU A 34 -1.30 0.54 14.19
C GLU A 34 -0.08 0.54 13.26
N PHE A 35 -0.27 0.47 11.95
CA PHE A 35 0.80 0.75 11.00
C PHE A 35 1.19 2.22 11.09
N SER A 36 2.44 2.45 11.48
CA SER A 36 3.01 3.78 11.61
C SER A 36 3.39 4.38 10.27
N ARG A 37 3.63 3.55 9.24
CA ARG A 37 3.96 4.00 7.88
C ARG A 37 3.06 3.33 6.86
N ILE A 38 2.43 4.16 6.04
CA ILE A 38 1.49 3.71 5.01
C ILE A 38 1.77 4.53 3.77
N ALA A 39 2.07 3.87 2.67
CA ALA A 39 2.07 4.49 1.35
C ALA A 39 0.98 3.82 0.50
N ILE A 40 0.35 4.58 -0.38
CA ILE A 40 -0.64 4.05 -1.32
C ILE A 40 -0.28 4.52 -2.70
N GLY A 41 -0.14 3.58 -3.62
CA GLY A 41 0.10 3.84 -5.02
C GLY A 41 -1.07 3.43 -5.89
N LEU A 42 -1.22 4.13 -7.00
CA LEU A 42 -2.23 3.86 -8.03
C LEU A 42 -1.59 3.82 -9.40
N LYS A 43 -2.20 3.03 -10.29
CA LYS A 43 -1.93 3.07 -11.72
C LYS A 43 -2.43 4.40 -12.28
N ASP A 44 -1.56 5.15 -12.95
CA ASP A 44 -1.94 6.28 -13.76
C ASP A 44 -2.40 5.78 -15.14
N ARG A 45 -3.58 6.19 -15.56
CA ARG A 45 -4.21 5.70 -16.80
C ARG A 45 -3.70 6.42 -18.05
N THR A 46 -2.95 7.50 -17.88
CA THR A 46 -2.43 8.26 -19.02
C THR A 46 -1.19 7.60 -19.61
N ASP A 47 -0.37 6.96 -18.78
CA ASP A 47 0.89 6.33 -19.18
C ASP A 47 1.08 4.90 -18.65
N ASP A 48 0.06 4.33 -18.00
CA ASP A 48 0.05 2.97 -17.45
C ASP A 48 1.12 2.71 -16.37
N LEU A 49 1.66 3.78 -15.76
CA LEU A 49 2.66 3.68 -14.70
C LEU A 49 2.04 3.80 -13.30
N PHE A 50 2.54 2.97 -12.39
CA PHE A 50 2.17 2.93 -10.99
C PHE A 50 3.00 3.95 -10.19
N ARG A 51 2.34 4.84 -9.44
CA ARG A 51 3.00 5.89 -8.64
C ARG A 51 2.33 6.07 -7.29
N TYR A 52 3.12 6.39 -6.28
CA TYR A 52 2.61 6.73 -4.95
C TYR A 52 1.81 8.05 -4.97
N LYS A 53 0.69 8.06 -4.25
CA LYS A 53 -0.23 9.20 -4.13
C LYS A 53 -0.40 9.68 -2.70
N VAL A 54 -0.43 8.75 -1.73
CA VAL A 54 -0.68 9.04 -0.32
C VAL A 54 0.42 8.46 0.54
N PHE A 55 0.80 9.21 1.59
CA PHE A 55 1.79 8.81 2.59
C PHE A 55 1.31 9.17 3.99
N ILE A 56 1.58 8.29 4.96
CA ILE A 56 1.42 8.52 6.40
C ILE A 56 2.71 8.10 7.09
N GLY A 57 3.26 8.94 7.96
CA GLY A 57 4.39 8.59 8.83
C GLY A 57 5.76 8.52 8.16
N PHE A 58 5.87 8.92 6.88
CA PHE A 58 7.15 9.07 6.20
C PHE A 58 7.82 10.40 6.57
N THR A 59 9.17 10.43 6.55
CA THR A 59 9.89 11.70 6.61
C THR A 59 9.71 12.45 5.29
N GLY A 60 9.86 13.77 5.30
CA GLY A 60 9.72 14.56 4.06
C GLY A 60 10.70 14.14 2.96
N SER A 61 11.92 13.72 3.32
CA SER A 61 12.91 13.21 2.36
C SER A 61 12.50 11.86 1.77
N ALA A 62 12.05 10.92 2.62
CA ALA A 62 11.61 9.60 2.18
C ALA A 62 10.38 9.70 1.27
N GLU A 63 9.41 10.54 1.64
CA GLU A 63 8.25 10.80 0.81
C GLU A 63 8.64 11.38 -0.57
N GLN A 64 9.53 12.38 -0.59
CA GLN A 64 9.99 12.97 -1.85
C GLN A 64 10.73 11.96 -2.73
N ALA A 65 11.52 11.05 -2.13
CA ALA A 65 12.19 9.99 -2.86
C ALA A 65 11.18 9.01 -3.47
N HIS A 66 10.19 8.54 -2.71
CA HIS A 66 9.12 7.68 -3.22
C HIS A 66 8.30 8.34 -4.34
N ARG A 67 8.04 9.65 -4.25
CA ARG A 67 7.28 10.38 -5.29
C ARG A 67 7.99 10.41 -6.65
N LYS A 68 9.30 10.21 -6.69
CA LYS A 68 10.07 10.10 -7.94
C LYS A 68 9.98 8.72 -8.58
N MET A 69 9.53 7.71 -7.82
CA MET A 69 9.42 6.34 -8.30
C MET A 69 8.20 6.17 -9.21
N ALA A 70 8.39 5.36 -10.24
CA ALA A 70 7.32 4.90 -11.11
C ALA A 70 7.61 3.45 -11.49
N TYR A 71 6.57 2.62 -11.49
CA TYR A 71 6.68 1.20 -11.78
C TYR A 71 5.80 0.84 -12.97
N THR A 72 6.29 -0.03 -13.85
CA THR A 72 5.43 -0.68 -14.84
C THR A 72 4.63 -1.81 -14.18
N GLN A 73 3.58 -2.30 -14.85
CA GLN A 73 2.90 -3.51 -14.38
C GLN A 73 3.84 -4.72 -14.27
N LYS A 74 4.86 -4.80 -15.14
CA LYS A 74 5.88 -5.85 -15.07
C LYS A 74 6.71 -5.71 -13.80
N ASP A 75 7.16 -4.50 -13.46
CA ASP A 75 7.93 -4.25 -12.23
C ASP A 75 7.16 -4.68 -10.98
N MET A 76 5.85 -4.36 -10.92
CA MET A 76 5.00 -4.73 -9.77
C MET A 76 4.83 -6.25 -9.57
N LEU A 77 5.17 -7.06 -10.57
CA LEU A 77 5.03 -8.52 -10.58
C LEU A 77 6.38 -9.23 -10.73
N ASP A 78 7.49 -8.50 -10.64
CA ASP A 78 8.84 -9.04 -10.85
C ASP A 78 9.42 -9.58 -9.54
N ASP A 79 9.19 -10.88 -9.30
CA ASP A 79 9.70 -11.60 -8.11
C ASP A 79 11.24 -11.74 -8.08
N VAL A 80 11.93 -11.47 -9.20
CA VAL A 80 13.40 -11.47 -9.25
C VAL A 80 13.94 -10.12 -8.79
N LYS A 81 13.33 -9.04 -9.27
CA LYS A 81 13.70 -7.67 -8.89
C LYS A 81 13.29 -7.36 -7.45
N PHE A 82 12.11 -7.81 -7.03
CA PHE A 82 11.55 -7.58 -5.71
C PHE A 82 11.13 -8.91 -5.06
N PRO A 83 12.10 -9.68 -4.52
CA PRO A 83 11.81 -10.99 -3.94
C PRO A 83 10.91 -10.87 -2.70
N ALA A 84 9.71 -11.45 -2.80
CA ALA A 84 8.68 -11.33 -1.77
C ALA A 84 8.22 -12.70 -1.24
N LEU A 85 7.83 -12.73 0.04
CA LEU A 85 7.10 -13.86 0.62
C LEU A 85 5.60 -13.70 0.32
N LYS A 86 5.07 -14.50 -0.61
CA LYS A 86 3.64 -14.50 -0.94
C LYS A 86 2.83 -15.04 0.25
N LEU A 87 1.93 -14.21 0.79
CA LEU A 87 1.06 -14.58 1.92
C LEU A 87 -0.36 -14.92 1.47
N SER A 88 -0.79 -14.35 0.35
CA SER A 88 -2.04 -14.66 -0.34
C SER A 88 -1.94 -14.27 -1.82
N ARG A 89 -3.05 -14.36 -2.56
CA ARG A 89 -3.11 -13.92 -3.96
C ARG A 89 -2.95 -12.42 -4.15
N THR A 90 -3.12 -11.62 -3.09
CA THR A 90 -3.12 -10.16 -3.16
C THR A 90 -2.21 -9.54 -2.11
N THR A 91 -1.43 -10.35 -1.38
CA THR A 91 -0.65 -9.87 -0.26
C THR A 91 0.68 -10.56 -0.17
N GLU A 92 1.70 -9.73 0.00
CA GLU A 92 3.10 -10.13 -0.01
C GLU A 92 3.82 -9.41 1.12
N PHE A 93 4.84 -10.07 1.64
CA PHE A 93 5.73 -9.47 2.62
C PHE A 93 7.13 -9.39 2.04
N LEU A 94 7.65 -8.18 1.97
CA LEU A 94 8.97 -7.87 1.50
C LEU A 94 9.84 -7.57 2.71
N ARG A 95 11.03 -8.16 2.69
CA ARG A 95 12.07 -7.83 3.66
C ARG A 95 12.92 -6.73 3.10
N GLU A 96 13.63 -6.06 4.00
CA GLU A 96 14.69 -5.14 3.64
C GLU A 96 15.54 -5.69 2.47
N SER A 97 15.48 -4.97 1.36
CA SER A 97 16.30 -5.20 0.18
C SER A 97 17.66 -4.56 0.40
N GLN A 98 18.74 -5.29 0.14
CA GLN A 98 20.10 -4.71 0.13
C GLN A 98 20.38 -3.91 -1.16
N ALA A 99 19.36 -3.56 -1.97
CA ALA A 99 19.56 -2.81 -3.20
C ALA A 99 20.33 -1.50 -2.93
N GLU A 100 21.56 -1.45 -3.42
CA GLU A 100 22.40 -0.25 -3.36
C GLU A 100 21.70 0.89 -4.11
N GLY A 101 21.57 2.05 -3.48
CA GLY A 101 21.02 3.26 -4.09
C GLY A 101 19.61 3.68 -3.63
N GLU A 102 18.90 2.83 -2.89
CA GLU A 102 17.53 3.15 -2.41
C GLU A 102 17.47 3.70 -0.98
N ARG A 103 18.62 4.06 -0.39
CA ARG A 103 18.72 4.52 1.01
C ARG A 103 17.79 5.69 1.33
N GLU A 104 17.54 6.57 0.36
CA GLU A 104 16.67 7.74 0.52
C GLU A 104 15.19 7.39 0.68
N LEU A 105 14.76 6.18 0.29
CA LEU A 105 13.39 5.72 0.48
C LEU A 105 13.08 5.43 1.96
N TYR A 106 14.09 5.23 2.80
CA TYR A 106 13.88 4.82 4.19
C TYR A 106 13.82 6.02 5.14
N ASN A 107 12.92 5.95 6.13
CA ASN A 107 12.85 6.97 7.18
C ASN A 107 14.06 6.93 8.10
N ARG A 108 14.65 5.74 8.30
CA ARG A 108 15.81 5.54 9.17
C ARG A 108 16.91 4.76 8.44
N PRO A 109 17.60 5.37 7.47
CA PRO A 109 18.61 4.66 6.67
C PRO A 109 19.76 4.07 7.50
N SER A 110 20.01 4.61 8.71
CA SER A 110 20.99 4.09 9.66
C SER A 110 20.60 2.74 10.30
N GLU A 111 19.33 2.33 10.19
CA GLU A 111 18.82 1.06 10.73
C GLU A 111 18.87 -0.09 9.72
N LEU A 112 19.16 0.21 8.46
CA LEU A 112 19.35 -0.77 7.39
C LEU A 112 20.53 -1.69 7.68
N GLY A 113 20.39 -2.97 7.36
CA GLY A 113 21.39 -4.02 7.48
C GLY A 113 21.59 -4.55 8.89
N LYS A 114 20.88 -4.01 9.90
CA LYS A 114 20.96 -4.53 11.26
C LYS A 114 20.37 -5.94 11.32
N GLU A 115 20.74 -6.74 12.32
CA GLU A 115 20.11 -8.05 12.57
C GLU A 115 18.81 -7.93 13.37
N ARG A 116 17.85 -8.84 13.14
CA ARG A 116 16.61 -8.92 13.95
C ARG A 116 16.94 -9.47 15.33
N ARG A 117 16.36 -8.85 16.35
CA ARG A 117 16.41 -9.38 17.71
C ARG A 117 15.41 -10.52 17.90
N ASP A 118 14.27 -10.42 17.22
CA ASP A 118 13.20 -11.43 17.24
C ASP A 118 12.66 -11.67 15.82
N LYS A 119 12.24 -12.90 15.53
CA LYS A 119 11.65 -13.27 14.22
C LYS A 119 10.34 -12.55 13.91
N LYS A 120 9.66 -12.04 14.94
CA LYS A 120 8.43 -11.27 14.86
C LYS A 120 8.68 -9.77 14.81
N GLU A 121 9.91 -9.30 14.97
CA GLU A 121 10.24 -7.87 14.91
C GLU A 121 10.04 -7.35 13.48
N PHE A 122 9.49 -6.15 13.35
CA PHE A 122 9.35 -5.39 12.12
C PHE A 122 10.57 -4.48 11.96
N LYS A 123 11.29 -4.56 10.83
CA LYS A 123 12.49 -3.74 10.59
C LYS A 123 12.24 -2.56 9.68
N GLU A 124 13.20 -1.63 9.70
CA GLU A 124 13.32 -0.67 8.61
C GLU A 124 13.51 -1.43 7.29
N GLY A 125 12.72 -1.07 6.29
CA GLY A 125 12.72 -1.70 4.97
C GLY A 125 11.95 -3.00 4.85
N ASP A 126 11.37 -3.51 5.94
CA ASP A 126 10.27 -4.45 5.80
C ASP A 126 9.00 -3.71 5.39
N TYR A 127 8.13 -4.39 4.65
CA TYR A 127 6.79 -3.89 4.36
C TYR A 127 5.88 -5.02 3.87
N PHE A 128 4.58 -4.79 4.00
CA PHE A 128 3.56 -5.57 3.33
C PHE A 128 3.05 -4.81 2.12
N ASP A 129 3.02 -5.46 0.98
CA ASP A 129 2.24 -5.00 -0.17
C ASP A 129 0.90 -5.71 -0.22
N ILE A 130 -0.16 -4.93 -0.37
CA ILE A 130 -1.53 -5.42 -0.56
C ILE A 130 -2.07 -4.84 -1.85
N PHE A 131 -2.12 -5.66 -2.88
CA PHE A 131 -2.53 -5.28 -4.22
C PHE A 131 -4.03 -5.07 -4.33
N MET A 132 -4.41 -3.99 -5.01
CA MET A 132 -5.76 -3.62 -5.35
C MET A 132 -6.05 -4.02 -6.79
N TYR A 133 -7.10 -4.81 -7.00
CA TYR A 133 -7.54 -5.26 -8.31
C TYR A 133 -8.94 -4.75 -8.63
N GLY A 134 -9.11 -4.22 -9.84
CA GLY A 134 -10.40 -3.86 -10.42
C GLY A 134 -11.10 -5.04 -11.10
N ASP A 135 -12.05 -4.74 -12.00
CA ASP A 135 -12.71 -5.80 -12.77
C ASP A 135 -11.70 -6.52 -13.68
N LYS A 136 -12.02 -7.76 -14.06
CA LYS A 136 -11.16 -8.63 -14.89
C LYS A 136 -9.75 -8.86 -14.31
N HIS A 137 -9.57 -8.67 -13.00
CA HIS A 137 -8.28 -8.82 -12.31
C HIS A 137 -7.18 -7.85 -12.79
N GLU A 138 -7.54 -6.67 -13.28
CA GLU A 138 -6.55 -5.61 -13.56
C GLU A 138 -6.03 -5.03 -12.25
N MET A 139 -4.70 -5.00 -12.07
CA MET A 139 -4.09 -4.32 -10.92
C MET A 139 -4.21 -2.81 -11.10
N ILE A 140 -4.82 -2.13 -10.12
CA ILE A 140 -5.07 -0.68 -10.18
C ILE A 140 -4.30 0.11 -9.12
N GLY A 141 -3.65 -0.59 -8.18
CA GLY A 141 -2.81 0.03 -7.16
C GLY A 141 -2.42 -0.92 -6.04
N TRP A 142 -1.87 -0.38 -4.97
CA TRP A 142 -1.46 -1.14 -3.79
C TRP A 142 -1.44 -0.29 -2.53
N PHE A 143 -1.58 -0.95 -1.38
CA PHE A 143 -1.12 -0.43 -0.10
C PHE A 143 0.25 -0.99 0.19
N GLU A 144 1.17 -0.13 0.59
CA GLU A 144 2.44 -0.50 1.20
C GLU A 144 2.39 -0.13 2.69
N LEU A 145 2.55 -1.14 3.55
CA LEU A 145 2.36 -1.00 4.98
C LEU A 145 3.63 -1.43 5.72
N SER A 146 4.31 -0.48 6.35
CA SER A 146 5.53 -0.75 7.10
C SER A 146 5.40 -0.29 8.55
N ARG A 147 6.11 -1.02 9.42
CA ARG A 147 6.32 -0.75 10.84
C ARG A 147 5.05 -0.52 11.65
N THR A 148 4.74 -1.42 12.56
CA THR A 148 3.66 -1.23 13.54
C THR A 148 4.13 -0.37 14.73
N LYS A 149 3.22 0.19 15.52
CA LYS A 149 3.55 0.99 16.72
C LYS A 149 4.38 0.24 17.75
N ASN A 150 4.23 -1.08 17.82
CA ASN A 150 4.98 -1.95 18.73
C ASN A 150 6.19 -2.64 18.06
N ASP A 151 6.52 -2.27 16.82
CA ASP A 151 7.61 -2.86 16.03
C ASP A 151 7.50 -4.40 15.89
N LEU A 152 6.28 -4.97 15.95
CA LEU A 152 6.02 -6.39 15.71
C LEU A 152 5.20 -6.62 14.44
N LEU A 153 5.49 -7.71 13.73
CA LEU A 153 4.67 -8.19 12.61
C LEU A 153 3.23 -8.41 13.07
N PRO A 154 2.24 -7.93 12.31
CA PRO A 154 0.84 -8.07 12.67
C PRO A 154 0.39 -9.54 12.59
N PRO A 155 -0.62 -9.95 13.37
CA PRO A 155 -1.17 -11.30 13.25
C PRO A 155 -1.90 -11.50 11.91
N ARG A 156 -2.00 -12.75 11.45
CA ARG A 156 -2.70 -13.12 10.21
C ARG A 156 -4.11 -12.52 10.09
N ARG A 157 -4.84 -12.43 11.21
CA ARG A 157 -6.18 -11.84 11.25
C ARG A 157 -6.18 -10.37 10.80
N THR A 158 -5.17 -9.60 11.18
CA THR A 158 -4.99 -8.21 10.75
C THR A 158 -4.77 -8.13 9.25
N ILE A 159 -3.91 -8.99 8.70
CA ILE A 159 -3.67 -9.06 7.25
C ILE A 159 -4.97 -9.33 6.48
N LYS A 160 -5.83 -10.23 6.97
CA LYS A 160 -7.13 -10.51 6.34
C LYS A 160 -8.09 -9.31 6.36
N TRP A 161 -8.07 -8.50 7.41
CA TRP A 161 -8.85 -7.25 7.42
C TRP A 161 -8.31 -6.23 6.43
N LEU A 162 -6.99 -6.13 6.28
CA LEU A 162 -6.37 -5.22 5.33
C LEU A 162 -6.63 -5.64 3.87
N GLU A 163 -6.61 -6.94 3.58
CA GLU A 163 -7.05 -7.48 2.28
C GLU A 163 -8.51 -7.09 1.96
N LEU A 164 -9.41 -7.16 2.95
CA LEU A 164 -10.80 -6.75 2.78
C LEU A 164 -10.90 -5.24 2.51
N ILE A 165 -10.16 -4.42 3.27
CA ILE A 165 -10.10 -2.96 3.07
C ILE A 165 -9.60 -2.66 1.66
N ALA A 166 -8.54 -3.33 1.21
CA ALA A 166 -7.99 -3.13 -0.12
C ALA A 166 -9.02 -3.47 -1.23
N LYS A 167 -9.82 -4.53 -1.04
CA LYS A 167 -10.92 -4.86 -1.98
C LYS A 167 -12.02 -3.80 -2.02
N ILE A 168 -12.41 -3.26 -0.86
CA ILE A 168 -13.42 -2.19 -0.78
C ILE A 168 -12.89 -0.94 -1.48
N VAL A 169 -11.66 -0.53 -1.16
CA VAL A 169 -11.02 0.64 -1.77
C VAL A 169 -10.88 0.46 -3.29
N ALA A 170 -10.43 -0.73 -3.73
CA ALA A 170 -10.32 -1.05 -5.14
C ALA A 170 -11.65 -0.89 -5.87
N ARG A 171 -12.76 -1.39 -5.29
CA ARG A 171 -14.10 -1.27 -5.88
C ARG A 171 -14.54 0.18 -6.04
N VAL A 172 -14.34 0.99 -5.00
CA VAL A 172 -14.73 2.42 -5.02
C VAL A 172 -13.95 3.18 -6.08
N ILE A 173 -12.64 2.95 -6.18
CA ILE A 173 -11.80 3.57 -7.19
C ILE A 173 -12.22 3.12 -8.59
N TRP A 174 -12.49 1.83 -8.78
CA TRP A 174 -12.96 1.29 -10.05
C TRP A 174 -14.28 1.93 -10.50
N ASP A 175 -15.25 2.04 -9.60
CA ASP A 175 -16.56 2.63 -9.93
C ASP A 175 -16.43 4.11 -10.31
N ARG A 176 -15.57 4.86 -9.63
CA ARG A 176 -15.38 6.29 -9.88
C ARG A 176 -14.53 6.59 -11.11
N GLU A 177 -13.40 5.91 -11.25
CA GLU A 177 -12.35 6.26 -12.23
C GLU A 177 -12.39 5.38 -13.49
N TYR A 178 -12.97 4.17 -13.42
CA TYR A 178 -12.88 3.17 -14.49
C TYR A 178 -14.25 2.85 -15.13
N SER A 179 -15.35 2.91 -14.39
CA SER A 179 -16.65 2.42 -14.84
C SER A 179 -17.40 3.36 -15.79
N PHE A 180 -17.05 4.64 -15.87
CA PHE A 180 -17.73 5.61 -16.75
C PHE A 180 -17.38 5.49 -18.25
N ARG A 181 -16.40 4.68 -18.64
CA ARG A 181 -15.99 4.52 -20.05
C ARG A 181 -16.49 3.24 -20.74
N ASN A 182 -17.14 2.32 -20.03
CA ASN A 182 -17.65 1.05 -20.58
C ASN A 182 -19.17 1.04 -20.83
N ARG A 183 -19.87 2.18 -20.73
CA ARG A 183 -21.26 2.26 -21.22
C ARG A 183 -21.23 2.43 -22.74
N PRO A 184 -21.88 1.55 -23.52
CA PRO A 184 -22.15 1.85 -24.91
C PRO A 184 -22.90 3.19 -24.97
N ARG A 185 -22.49 4.07 -25.89
CA ARG A 185 -23.33 5.22 -26.26
C ARG A 185 -24.58 4.72 -26.96
#